data_AF-A0A502VM62-F1
#
_entry.id   AF-A0A502VM62-F1
#
_cell.length_a   1.000
_cell.length_b   1.000
_cell.length_c   1.000
_cell.angle_alpha   90.00
_cell.angle_beta   90.00
_cell.angle_gamma   90.00
#
_symmetry.space_group_name_H-M   'P 1'
#
loop_
_entity.id
_entity.type
_entity.pdbx_description
1 polymer ?
#
loop_
_entity_poly.entity_id
_entity_poly.type
_entity_poly.pdbx_seq_one_letter_code
_entity_poly.pdbx_strand_id
1 'polypeptide(L)'
;MAKKKVRARPSSDLLKLLATRPRAVALAALHVSESVLLELEASELLSAAEIRGLLKDASMTLRNAAEQADNRSCLVASEIVDSMRENFKRNKT
;
A
#
# COMPACT_ATOMS: atom_id res chain seq x y z
N MET A 1 39.48 3.35 3.45
CA MET A 1 38.59 4.52 3.62
C MET A 1 37.30 4.28 2.83
N ALA A 2 36.26 3.70 3.44
CA ALA A 2 35.00 3.41 2.74
C ALA A 2 34.13 4.69 2.64
N LYS A 3 33.76 5.09 1.42
CA LYS A 3 32.89 6.25 1.18
C LYS A 3 31.48 5.95 1.73
N LYS A 4 31.10 6.62 2.81
CA LYS A 4 29.73 6.62 3.35
C LYS A 4 28.78 7.10 2.26
N LYS A 5 27.92 6.22 1.71
CA LYS A 5 26.80 6.59 0.84
C LYS A 5 25.87 7.51 1.64
N VAL A 6 25.95 8.81 1.38
CA VAL A 6 25.00 9.80 1.91
C VAL A 6 23.65 9.45 1.32
N ARG A 7 22.74 8.95 2.16
CA ARG A 7 21.34 8.69 1.80
C ARG A 7 20.75 10.05 1.40
N ALA A 8 20.47 10.25 0.12
CA ALA A 8 19.88 11.49 -0.38
C ALA A 8 18.57 11.73 0.40
N ARG A 9 18.50 12.81 1.18
CA ARG A 9 17.26 13.22 1.80
C ARG A 9 16.26 13.53 0.67
N PRO A 10 15.04 12.98 0.70
CA PRO A 10 14.01 13.40 -0.25
C PRO A 10 13.87 14.92 -0.18
N SER A 11 13.81 15.58 -1.34
CA SER A 11 13.75 17.04 -1.38
C SER A 11 12.53 17.52 -0.59
N SER A 12 12.71 18.56 0.22
CA SER A 12 11.63 19.16 1.02
C SER A 12 10.44 19.55 0.15
N ASP A 13 10.69 19.88 -1.11
CA ASP A 13 9.69 20.29 -2.07
C ASP A 13 8.85 19.12 -2.56
N LEU A 14 9.44 17.92 -2.71
CA LEU A 14 8.69 16.71 -3.01
C LEU A 14 7.71 16.39 -1.86
N LEU A 15 8.16 16.47 -0.60
CA LEU A 15 7.29 16.21 0.55
C LEU A 15 6.12 17.21 0.62
N LYS A 16 6.36 18.49 0.33
CA LYS A 16 5.31 19.50 0.23
C LYS A 16 4.34 19.18 -0.92
N LEU A 17 4.85 18.79 -2.08
CA LEU A 17 4.03 18.48 -3.25
C LEU A 17 3.17 17.22 -3.03
N LEU A 18 3.73 16.18 -2.41
CA LEU A 18 3.02 14.97 -2.01
C LEU A 18 1.93 15.27 -0.97
N ALA A 19 2.22 16.16 -0.01
CA ALA A 19 1.23 16.61 0.98
C ALA A 19 0.06 17.36 0.34
N THR A 20 0.28 18.07 -0.77
CA THR A 20 -0.81 18.77 -1.51
C THR A 20 -1.63 17.86 -2.41
N ARG A 21 -1.21 16.61 -2.65
CA ARG A 21 -1.88 15.67 -3.57
C ARG A 21 -2.08 14.28 -2.97
N PRO A 22 -2.67 14.15 -1.77
CA PRO A 22 -2.77 12.88 -1.06
C PRO A 22 -3.49 11.80 -1.87
N ARG A 23 -4.50 12.17 -2.66
CA ARG A 23 -5.25 11.24 -3.52
C ARG A 23 -4.39 10.67 -4.66
N ALA A 24 -3.55 11.49 -5.30
CA ALA A 24 -2.69 11.02 -6.38
C ALA A 24 -1.58 10.09 -5.85
N VAL A 25 -1.04 10.40 -4.67
CA VAL A 25 -0.05 9.56 -4.00
C VAL A 25 -0.67 8.22 -3.59
N ALA A 26 -1.88 8.23 -3.03
CA ALA A 26 -2.60 7.01 -2.67
C ALA A 26 -2.88 6.12 -3.89
N LEU A 27 -3.31 6.71 -5.01
CA LEU A 27 -3.54 5.97 -6.26
C LEU A 27 -2.24 5.39 -6.84
N ALA A 28 -1.15 6.16 -6.83
CA ALA A 28 0.14 5.66 -7.28
C ALA A 28 0.64 4.50 -6.39
N ALA A 29 0.54 4.64 -5.07
CA ALA A 29 0.91 3.59 -4.12
C ALA A 29 0.05 2.32 -4.31
N LEU A 30 -1.25 2.50 -4.58
CA LEU A 30 -2.16 1.39 -4.88
C LEU A 30 -1.74 0.65 -6.15
N HIS A 31 -1.49 1.36 -7.26
CA HIS A 31 -1.07 0.72 -8.50
C HIS A 31 0.28 0.02 -8.40
N VAL A 32 1.24 0.60 -7.69
CA VAL A 32 2.52 -0.06 -7.43
C VAL A 32 2.31 -1.33 -6.60
N SER A 33 1.48 -1.25 -5.55
CA SER A 33 1.21 -2.41 -4.68
C SER A 33 0.48 -3.53 -5.44
N GLU A 34 -0.51 -3.18 -6.26
CA GLU A 34 -1.22 -4.12 -7.13
C GLU A 34 -0.26 -4.79 -8.13
N SER A 35 0.59 -4.02 -8.81
CA SER A 35 1.57 -4.56 -9.77
C SER A 35 2.55 -5.52 -9.10
N VAL A 36 3.04 -5.18 -7.90
CA VAL A 36 3.94 -6.05 -7.14
C VAL A 36 3.24 -7.35 -6.73
N LEU A 37 1.99 -7.28 -6.26
CA LEU A 37 1.25 -8.49 -5.87
C LEU A 37 0.97 -9.40 -7.08
N LEU A 38 0.67 -8.83 -8.24
CA LEU A 38 0.51 -9.60 -9.49
C LEU A 38 1.82 -10.27 -9.92
N GLU A 39 2.96 -9.58 -9.80
CA GLU A 39 4.27 -10.15 -10.11
C GLU A 39 4.66 -11.28 -9.15
N LEU A 40 4.37 -11.13 -7.85
CA LEU A 40 4.59 -12.16 -6.84
C LEU A 40 3.73 -13.41 -7.11
N GLU A 41 2.51 -13.21 -7.60
CA GLU A 41 1.66 -14.31 -8.06
C GLU A 41 2.21 -14.98 -9.31
N ALA A 42 2.58 -14.19 -10.33
CA ALA A 42 3.14 -14.70 -11.58
C ALA A 42 4.46 -15.46 -11.38
N SER A 43 5.22 -15.08 -10.36
CA SER A 43 6.45 -15.75 -9.94
C SER A 43 6.21 -16.98 -9.05
N GLU A 44 4.95 -17.35 -8.80
CA GLU A 44 4.54 -18.46 -7.91
C GLU A 44 5.07 -18.32 -6.46
N LEU A 45 5.46 -17.12 -6.04
CA LEU A 45 5.96 -16.85 -4.69
C LEU A 45 4.82 -16.72 -3.68
N LEU A 46 3.65 -16.26 -4.14
CA LEU A 46 2.42 -16.20 -3.37
C LEU A 46 1.25 -16.65 -4.22
N SER A 47 0.43 -17.54 -3.68
CA SER A 47 -0.87 -17.84 -4.26
C SER A 47 -1.83 -16.66 -4.10
N ALA A 48 -2.84 -16.56 -4.96
CA ALA A 48 -3.90 -15.57 -4.75
C ALA A 48 -4.65 -15.71 -3.42
N ALA A 49 -4.68 -16.91 -2.82
CA ALA A 49 -5.27 -17.09 -1.51
C ALA A 49 -4.44 -16.36 -0.45
N GLU A 50 -3.12 -16.49 -0.51
CA GLU A 50 -2.17 -15.80 0.38
C GLU A 50 -2.19 -14.29 0.16
N ILE A 51 -2.24 -13.82 -1.09
CA ILE A 51 -2.37 -12.39 -1.40
C ILE A 51 -3.66 -11.81 -0.80
N ARG A 52 -4.79 -12.51 -0.95
CA ARG A 52 -6.06 -12.07 -0.34
C ARG A 52 -6.00 -12.09 1.19
N GLY A 53 -5.27 -13.03 1.78
CA GLY A 53 -4.99 -13.08 3.22
C GLY A 53 -4.20 -11.86 3.67
N LEU A 54 -3.06 -11.59 3.01
CA LEU A 54 -2.22 -10.41 3.25
C LEU A 54 -3.00 -9.10 3.19
N LEU A 55 -3.82 -8.92 2.15
CA LEU A 55 -4.64 -7.71 2.01
C LEU A 55 -5.69 -7.60 3.13
N LYS A 56 -6.28 -8.71 3.57
CA LYS A 56 -7.22 -8.73 4.70
C LYS A 56 -6.52 -8.34 6.01
N ASP A 57 -5.34 -8.90 6.26
CA ASP A 57 -4.59 -8.64 7.48
C ASP A 57 -4.11 -7.19 7.53
N ALA A 58 -3.70 -6.64 6.38
CA ALA A 58 -3.35 -5.23 6.24
C ALA A 58 -4.55 -4.31 6.51
N SER A 59 -5.73 -4.60 5.94
CA SER A 59 -6.93 -3.77 6.18
C SER A 59 -7.39 -3.84 7.63
N MET A 60 -7.34 -5.01 8.27
CA MET A 60 -7.59 -5.18 9.70
C MET A 60 -6.61 -4.39 10.56
N THR A 61 -5.32 -4.46 10.26
CA THR A 61 -4.29 -3.72 11.00
C THR A 61 -4.55 -2.21 10.93
N LEU A 62 -4.94 -1.70 9.77
CA LEU A 62 -5.29 -0.29 9.58
C LEU A 62 -6.54 0.11 10.35
N ARG A 63 -7.58 -0.74 10.40
CA ARG A 63 -8.78 -0.48 11.20
C ARG A 63 -8.46 -0.44 12.70
N ASN A 64 -7.72 -1.41 13.20
CA ASN A 64 -7.31 -1.46 14.60
C ASN A 64 -6.48 -0.21 14.98
N ALA A 65 -5.58 0.21 14.09
CA ALA A 65 -4.81 1.44 14.29
C ALA A 65 -5.69 2.70 14.28
N ALA A 66 -6.75 2.72 13.47
CA ALA A 66 -7.69 3.83 13.43
C ALA A 66 -8.52 3.93 14.73
N GLU A 67 -8.99 2.79 15.25
CA GLU A 67 -9.73 2.73 16.52
C GLU A 67 -8.88 3.18 17.72
N GLN A 68 -7.60 2.80 17.74
CA GLN A 68 -6.69 3.15 18.84
C GLN A 68 -6.25 4.63 18.84
N ALA A 69 -6.17 5.26 17.67
CA ALA A 69 -5.58 6.60 17.52
C ALA A 69 -6.58 7.67 17.01
N ASP A 70 -7.87 7.34 16.90
CA ASP A 70 -8.90 8.13 16.21
C ASP A 70 -8.42 8.66 14.84
N ASN A 71 -7.70 7.80 14.13
CA ASN A 71 -6.99 8.19 12.92
C ASN A 71 -7.84 7.89 11.69
N ARG A 72 -8.64 8.88 11.29
CA ARG A 72 -9.49 8.81 10.09
C ARG A 72 -8.72 8.44 8.81
N SER A 73 -7.43 8.76 8.72
CA SER A 73 -6.61 8.39 7.57
C SER A 73 -6.35 6.88 7.50
N CYS A 74 -6.26 6.22 8.65
CA CYS A 74 -6.12 4.76 8.73
C CYS A 74 -7.41 4.04 8.31
N LEU A 75 -8.59 4.60 8.65
CA LEU A 75 -9.87 4.08 8.14
C LEU A 75 -9.93 4.15 6.61
N VAL A 76 -9.64 5.32 6.02
CA VAL A 76 -9.62 5.50 4.56
C VAL A 76 -8.62 4.56 3.90
N ALA A 77 -7.43 4.41 4.48
CA ALA A 77 -6.43 3.46 3.98
C ALA A 77 -6.95 2.01 4.01
N SER A 78 -7.68 1.62 5.07
CA SER A 78 -8.25 0.27 5.18
C SER A 78 -9.29 -0.02 4.08
N GLU A 79 -10.14 0.96 3.74
CA GLU A 79 -11.15 0.84 2.67
C GLU A 79 -10.50 0.70 1.29
N ILE A 80 -9.38 1.39 1.07
CA ILE A 80 -8.58 1.30 -0.15
C ILE A 80 -7.99 -0.10 -0.29
N VAL A 81 -7.41 -0.65 0.78
CA VAL A 81 -6.84 -2.01 0.78
C VAL A 81 -7.92 -3.07 0.57
N ASP A 82 -9.10 -2.91 1.17
CA ASP A 82 -10.23 -3.81 0.92
C ASP A 82 -10.71 -3.75 -0.55
N SER A 83 -10.72 -2.56 -1.16
CA SER A 83 -11.05 -2.43 -2.58
C SER A 83 -10.04 -3.17 -3.48
N MET A 84 -8.74 -3.12 -3.15
CA MET A 84 -7.73 -3.93 -3.85
C MET A 84 -8.00 -5.43 -3.71
N ARG A 85 -8.37 -5.87 -2.51
CA ARG A 85 -8.67 -7.27 -2.23
C ARG A 85 -9.85 -7.78 -3.07
N GLU A 86 -10.90 -6.96 -3.21
CA GLU A 86 -12.06 -7.30 -4.05
C GLU A 86 -11.72 -7.28 -5.56
N ASN A 87 -10.83 -6.40 -6.02
CA ASN A 87 -10.35 -6.41 -7.41
C ASN A 87 -9.56 -7.68 -7.73
N PHE A 88 -8.68 -8.12 -6.81
CA PHE A 88 -7.98 -9.41 -6.92
C PHE A 88 -8.92 -10.62 -6.94
N LYS A 89 -10.11 -10.50 -6.35
CA LYS A 89 -11.15 -11.53 -6.44
C LYS A 89 -11.81 -11.55 -7.82
N ARG A 90 -12.05 -10.38 -8.43
CA ARG A 90 -12.72 -10.25 -9.73
C ARG A 90 -11.86 -10.69 -10.90
N ASN A 91 -10.56 -10.38 -10.91
CA ASN A 91 -9.63 -10.73 -12.01
C ASN A 91 -9.39 -12.24 -12.18
N LYS A 92 -9.98 -13.09 -11.33
CA LYS A 92 -9.90 -14.56 -11.39
C LYS A 92 -11.20 -15.25 -11.84
N THR A 93 -12.23 -14.49 -12.23
CA THR A 93 -13.48 -15.02 -12.79
C THR A 93 -13.44 -14.87 -14.31
#